data_AF-A0A139K136-F1
#
_entry.id   AF-A0A139K136-F1
#
_cell.length_a   1.000
_cell.length_b   1.000
_cell.length_c   1.000
_cell.angle_alpha   90.00
_cell.angle_beta   90.00
_cell.angle_gamma   90.00
#
_symmetry.space_group_name_H-M   'P 1'
#
loop_
_entity.id
_entity.type
_entity.pdbx_description
1 polymer ?
#
loop_
_entity_poly.entity_id
_entity_poly.type
_entity_poly.pdbx_seq_one_letter_code
_entity_poly.pdbx_strand_id
1 'polypeptide(L)'
;MIKKLSKIEYILFSLLCIVSVFAFSNSMTDTYIVPKWCYTILVFVLYLIVISIKSLYNKILNFNVLTMSYIIVVVCTFQALYGISQWLQLVRFDNKYGITGSFDNPAGFAVSLCIGLPFILLCIKSISSRFWIFVMQLLALLFIFAIVISESRSGMIGGMAIICVELYKRLPIRINFKVIITCCLFISLLFGSYFLKKDSADGRLLIWNCSWRMIIDSPMYGHGFDAFRAHYMDYQANYLSQYPNNEYAMLADNVISPFNEYLNVALSCGFLGVLILVFGVLFLIVCYYKDYKYEKRVALLSLLGIAVFSMFSYPLKYPFVWIVMYFDVYVILRGSFIWVIPSLVKRILCVVAIIAGMVVFYKLCMRIDAEYKWNAIAYFPTNENVRAYKDLMPILGDDPYFLYNYAVALYGKGCLEESLNVALQCRTYWADYDLELLLGDIYLDKNEHIEAESHYRKASFMCPSRFTPLYKIYSLYRRIGDGKEATAMAQLILEKPIKIQSNTIDFIKAQVRRDLELK
;
A
#
# COMPACT_ATOMS: atom_id res chain seq x y z
N MET A 1 -2.85 -10.54 -34.76
CA MET A 1 -2.98 -9.91 -33.43
C MET A 1 -3.89 -8.67 -33.48
N ILE A 2 -3.64 -7.73 -34.40
CA ILE A 2 -4.38 -6.44 -34.52
C ILE A 2 -5.90 -6.62 -34.70
N LYS A 3 -6.37 -7.50 -35.61
CA LYS A 3 -7.82 -7.82 -35.77
C LYS A 3 -8.46 -8.49 -34.54
N LYS A 4 -7.67 -9.09 -33.63
CA LYS A 4 -8.19 -9.65 -32.37
C LYS A 4 -8.31 -8.59 -31.30
N LEU A 5 -7.38 -7.64 -31.23
CA LEU A 5 -7.32 -6.52 -30.27
C LEU A 5 -8.42 -5.48 -30.46
N SER A 6 -9.08 -5.41 -31.62
CA SER A 6 -10.18 -4.47 -31.88
C SER A 6 -11.50 -4.82 -31.18
N LYS A 7 -11.57 -5.95 -30.46
CA LYS A 7 -12.76 -6.27 -29.66
C LYS A 7 -12.76 -5.44 -28.38
N ILE A 8 -13.94 -4.90 -28.06
CA ILE A 8 -14.14 -3.99 -26.93
C ILE A 8 -13.65 -4.56 -25.59
N GLU A 9 -13.74 -5.88 -25.37
CA GLU A 9 -13.24 -6.54 -24.16
C GLU A 9 -11.72 -6.38 -23.98
N TYR A 10 -10.94 -6.50 -25.06
CA TYR A 10 -9.49 -6.35 -24.99
C TYR A 10 -9.09 -4.87 -24.86
N ILE A 11 -9.84 -3.96 -25.47
CA ILE A 11 -9.62 -2.52 -25.33
C ILE A 11 -9.85 -2.10 -23.88
N LEU A 12 -10.98 -2.51 -23.29
CA LEU A 12 -11.32 -2.18 -21.90
C LEU A 12 -10.36 -2.85 -20.91
N PHE A 13 -9.96 -4.11 -21.13
CA PHE A 13 -8.94 -4.74 -20.28
C PHE A 13 -7.57 -4.07 -20.41
N SER A 14 -7.17 -3.65 -21.62
CA SER A 14 -5.94 -2.87 -21.83
C SER A 14 -6.01 -1.54 -21.09
N LEU A 15 -7.12 -0.81 -21.24
CA LEU A 15 -7.34 0.45 -20.55
C LEU A 15 -7.28 0.25 -19.03
N LEU A 16 -7.92 -0.80 -18.51
CA LEU A 16 -7.94 -1.15 -17.10
C LEU A 16 -6.52 -1.40 -16.56
N CYS A 17 -5.71 -2.20 -17.26
CA CYS A 17 -4.31 -2.41 -16.89
C CYS A 17 -3.49 -1.12 -16.97
N ILE A 18 -3.66 -0.31 -18.03
CA ILE A 18 -2.93 0.95 -18.21
C ILE A 18 -3.23 1.94 -17.09
N VAL A 19 -4.51 2.22 -16.79
CA VAL A 19 -4.86 3.19 -15.73
C VAL A 19 -4.42 2.70 -14.36
N SER A 20 -4.46 1.38 -14.11
CA SER A 20 -4.03 0.84 -12.82
C SER A 20 -2.53 0.95 -12.53
N VAL A 21 -1.71 1.15 -13.57
CA VAL A 21 -0.25 1.30 -13.46
C VAL A 21 0.19 2.75 -13.67
N PHE A 22 -0.36 3.44 -14.66
CA PHE A 22 0.17 4.72 -15.16
C PHE A 22 -0.67 5.94 -14.79
N ALA A 23 -1.85 5.77 -14.19
CA ALA A 23 -2.63 6.93 -13.73
C ALA A 23 -1.85 7.75 -12.69
N PHE A 24 -1.86 9.06 -12.88
CA PHE A 24 -1.35 10.05 -11.92
C PHE A 24 -2.19 11.33 -12.04
N SER A 25 -2.21 12.17 -10.99
CA SER A 25 -2.85 13.48 -11.05
C SER A 25 -2.23 14.44 -10.06
N ASN A 26 -1.70 15.57 -10.54
CA ASN A 26 -1.22 16.65 -9.67
C ASN A 26 -2.36 17.48 -9.06
N SER A 27 -3.59 17.28 -9.55
CA SER A 27 -4.78 17.96 -9.06
C SER A 27 -5.46 17.23 -7.90
N MET A 28 -4.93 16.08 -7.44
CA MET A 28 -5.38 15.39 -6.24
C MET A 28 -4.32 15.51 -5.14
N THR A 29 -4.72 15.44 -3.87
CA THR A 29 -3.81 15.55 -2.71
C THR A 29 -2.78 14.41 -2.67
N ASP A 30 -3.19 13.18 -2.97
CA ASP A 30 -2.28 12.08 -3.30
C ASP A 30 -2.09 12.01 -4.83
N THR A 31 -0.86 12.23 -5.28
CA THR A 31 -0.53 12.28 -6.71
C THR A 31 -0.51 10.91 -7.40
N TYR A 32 -0.29 9.82 -6.63
CA TYR A 32 0.06 8.51 -7.19
C TYR A 32 -0.97 7.42 -6.91
N ILE A 33 -1.50 7.31 -5.70
CA ILE A 33 -2.33 6.18 -5.26
C ILE A 33 -3.81 6.45 -5.51
N VAL A 34 -4.35 7.55 -4.99
CA VAL A 34 -5.78 7.89 -5.14
C VAL A 34 -6.22 7.96 -6.60
N PRO A 35 -5.46 8.59 -7.54
CA PRO A 35 -5.81 8.58 -8.95
C PRO A 35 -5.86 7.17 -9.56
N LYS A 36 -4.92 6.29 -9.20
CA LYS A 36 -4.92 4.90 -9.67
C LYS A 36 -6.14 4.15 -9.19
N TRP A 37 -6.53 4.30 -7.93
CA TRP A 37 -7.74 3.70 -7.39
C TRP A 37 -8.98 4.22 -8.11
N CYS A 38 -9.14 5.54 -8.19
CA CYS A 38 -10.30 6.17 -8.81
C CYS A 38 -10.45 5.76 -10.27
N TYR A 39 -9.42 5.93 -11.11
CA TYR A 39 -9.54 5.61 -12.53
C TYR A 39 -9.64 4.11 -12.81
N THR A 40 -9.02 3.26 -11.99
CA THR A 40 -9.19 1.80 -12.12
C THR A 40 -10.63 1.39 -11.83
N ILE A 41 -11.23 1.90 -10.75
CA ILE A 41 -12.64 1.61 -10.41
C ILE A 41 -13.55 2.16 -11.50
N LEU A 42 -13.29 3.36 -12.02
CA LEU A 42 -14.07 3.96 -13.10
C LEU A 42 -14.07 3.07 -14.35
N VAL A 43 -12.89 2.67 -14.82
CA VAL A 43 -12.76 1.80 -16.00
C VAL A 43 -13.34 0.42 -15.74
N PHE A 44 -13.17 -0.13 -14.54
CA PHE A 44 -13.74 -1.42 -14.14
C PHE A 44 -15.27 -1.40 -14.17
N VAL A 45 -15.89 -0.37 -13.61
CA VAL A 45 -17.35 -0.19 -13.63
C VAL A 45 -17.87 -0.07 -15.06
N LEU A 46 -17.22 0.74 -15.90
CA LEU A 46 -17.55 0.83 -17.33
C LEU A 46 -17.42 -0.53 -18.02
N TYR A 47 -16.36 -1.29 -17.68
CA TYR A 47 -16.16 -2.62 -18.23
C TYR A 47 -17.27 -3.60 -17.82
N LEU A 48 -17.68 -3.60 -16.55
CA LEU A 48 -18.79 -4.40 -16.05
C LEU A 48 -20.12 -4.05 -16.73
N ILE A 49 -20.40 -2.75 -16.92
CA ILE A 49 -21.61 -2.29 -17.62
C ILE A 49 -21.61 -2.80 -19.06
N VAL A 50 -20.51 -2.63 -19.80
CA VAL A 50 -20.39 -3.08 -21.20
C VAL A 50 -20.54 -4.61 -21.31
N ILE A 51 -19.87 -5.38 -20.44
CA ILE A 51 -20.01 -6.84 -20.43
C ILE A 51 -21.46 -7.24 -20.13
N SER A 52 -22.10 -6.60 -19.14
CA SER A 52 -23.47 -6.89 -18.74
C SER A 52 -24.46 -6.62 -19.87
N ILE A 53 -24.31 -5.48 -20.58
CA ILE A 53 -25.12 -5.15 -21.75
C ILE A 53 -24.92 -6.20 -22.85
N LYS A 54 -23.68 -6.56 -23.20
CA LYS A 54 -23.42 -7.60 -24.21
C LYS A 54 -24.03 -8.94 -23.82
N SER A 55 -23.95 -9.30 -22.53
CA SER A 55 -24.51 -10.51 -21.97
C SER A 55 -26.04 -10.56 -22.06
N LEU A 56 -26.73 -9.43 -21.86
CA LEU A 56 -28.18 -9.28 -22.06
C LEU A 56 -28.58 -9.48 -23.53
N TYR A 57 -27.80 -8.94 -24.46
CA TYR A 57 -27.98 -9.15 -25.90
C TYR A 57 -27.48 -10.52 -26.41
N ASN A 58 -27.10 -11.44 -25.51
CA ASN A 58 -26.54 -12.76 -25.84
C ASN A 58 -25.34 -12.70 -26.81
N LYS A 59 -24.59 -11.59 -26.82
CA LYS A 59 -23.36 -11.49 -27.61
C LYS A 59 -22.26 -12.32 -26.97
N ILE A 60 -21.49 -13.03 -27.80
CA ILE A 60 -20.37 -13.85 -27.36
C ILE A 60 -19.29 -12.96 -26.71
N LEU A 61 -18.96 -13.25 -25.46
CA LEU A 61 -17.87 -12.60 -24.74
C LEU A 61 -16.54 -13.26 -25.10
N ASN A 62 -15.54 -12.45 -25.43
CA ASN A 62 -14.25 -12.95 -25.88
C ASN A 62 -13.17 -12.78 -24.80
N PHE A 63 -12.92 -13.85 -24.04
CA PHE A 63 -11.86 -13.89 -23.03
C PHE A 63 -10.78 -14.90 -23.44
N ASN A 64 -9.91 -14.51 -24.36
CA ASN A 64 -8.75 -15.31 -24.73
C ASN A 64 -7.59 -15.03 -23.77
N VAL A 65 -7.21 -16.03 -22.98
CA VAL A 65 -6.15 -15.92 -21.95
C VAL A 65 -4.85 -15.41 -22.55
N LEU A 66 -4.38 -16.00 -23.66
CA LEU A 66 -3.15 -15.59 -24.32
C LEU A 66 -3.16 -14.10 -24.74
N THR A 67 -4.29 -13.60 -25.25
CA THR A 67 -4.41 -12.18 -25.66
C THR A 67 -4.32 -11.25 -24.45
N MET A 68 -4.99 -11.60 -23.34
CA MET A 68 -4.89 -10.85 -22.09
C MET A 68 -3.48 -10.89 -21.50
N SER A 69 -2.78 -12.03 -21.60
CA SER A 69 -1.39 -12.16 -21.19
C SER A 69 -0.45 -11.27 -22.00
N TYR A 70 -0.64 -11.12 -23.31
CA TYR A 70 0.13 -10.15 -24.10
C TYR A 70 -0.09 -8.70 -23.61
N ILE A 71 -1.33 -8.34 -23.24
CA ILE A 71 -1.65 -7.01 -22.70
C ILE A 71 -0.88 -6.77 -21.40
N ILE A 72 -0.90 -7.74 -20.47
CA ILE A 72 -0.14 -7.66 -19.21
C ILE A 72 1.36 -7.49 -19.48
N VAL A 73 1.94 -8.33 -20.35
CA VAL A 73 3.37 -8.27 -20.69
C VAL A 73 3.74 -6.91 -21.29
N VAL A 74 2.91 -6.35 -22.17
CA VAL A 74 3.15 -5.02 -22.77
C VAL A 74 3.13 -3.92 -21.70
N VAL A 75 2.14 -3.92 -20.80
CA VAL A 75 2.03 -2.95 -19.70
C VAL A 75 3.25 -3.04 -18.77
N CYS A 76 3.63 -4.26 -18.37
CA CYS A 76 4.84 -4.48 -17.56
C CYS A 76 6.13 -4.07 -18.30
N THR A 77 6.18 -4.22 -19.62
CA THR A 77 7.33 -3.78 -20.43
C THR A 77 7.48 -2.26 -20.41
N PHE A 78 6.40 -1.52 -20.63
CA PHE A 78 6.43 -0.07 -20.49
C PHE A 78 6.83 0.37 -19.09
N GLN A 79 6.35 -0.33 -18.06
CA GLN A 79 6.74 -0.05 -16.68
C GLN A 79 8.24 -0.29 -16.47
N ALA A 80 8.79 -1.42 -16.92
CA ALA A 80 10.22 -1.73 -16.80
C ALA A 80 11.09 -0.68 -17.50
N LEU A 81 10.72 -0.30 -18.72
CA LEU A 81 11.41 0.75 -19.48
C LEU A 81 11.37 2.10 -18.74
N TYR A 82 10.22 2.43 -18.14
CA TYR A 82 10.08 3.66 -17.37
C TYR A 82 11.00 3.68 -16.13
N GLY A 83 11.07 2.58 -15.37
CA GLY A 83 12.00 2.48 -14.24
C GLY A 83 13.48 2.53 -14.65
N ILE A 84 13.85 1.90 -15.77
CA ILE A 84 15.21 1.99 -16.30
C ILE A 84 15.53 3.42 -16.77
N SER A 85 14.56 4.13 -17.36
CA SER A 85 14.75 5.53 -17.74
C SER A 85 14.96 6.47 -16.54
N GLN A 86 14.32 6.18 -15.39
CA GLN A 86 14.58 6.86 -14.12
C GLN A 86 16.00 6.55 -13.62
N TRP A 87 16.43 5.29 -13.68
CA TRP A 87 17.79 4.89 -13.28
C TRP A 87 18.88 5.57 -14.09
N LEU A 88 18.69 5.68 -15.41
CA LEU A 88 19.58 6.39 -16.33
C LEU A 88 19.50 7.92 -16.21
N GLN A 89 18.67 8.44 -15.29
CA GLN A 89 18.43 9.87 -15.10
C GLN A 89 17.90 10.59 -16.35
N LEU A 90 17.32 9.85 -17.30
CA LEU A 90 16.69 10.41 -18.50
C LEU A 90 15.36 11.10 -18.16
N VAL A 91 14.72 10.66 -17.09
CA VAL A 91 13.51 11.27 -16.53
C VAL A 91 13.86 11.77 -15.13
N ARG A 92 13.80 13.09 -14.92
CA ARG A 92 14.04 13.69 -13.60
C ARG A 92 12.85 13.43 -12.69
N PHE A 93 13.11 12.85 -11.52
CA PHE A 93 12.15 12.69 -10.43
C PHE A 93 12.82 13.09 -9.13
N ASP A 94 12.30 14.14 -8.50
CA ASP A 94 12.65 14.51 -7.12
C ASP A 94 11.87 13.59 -6.16
N ASN A 95 12.23 12.32 -6.14
CA ASN A 95 11.67 11.37 -5.19
C ASN A 95 12.78 10.85 -4.27
N LYS A 96 12.45 10.66 -2.99
CA LYS A 96 13.37 10.11 -1.98
C LYS A 96 13.88 8.71 -2.36
N TYR A 97 13.16 8.04 -3.25
CA TYR A 97 13.43 6.70 -3.74
C TYR A 97 13.93 6.76 -5.19
N GLY A 98 15.06 6.11 -5.48
CA GLY A 98 15.72 6.19 -6.80
C GLY A 98 14.85 5.70 -7.96
N ILE A 99 14.28 4.49 -7.88
CA ILE A 99 13.48 3.90 -8.96
C ILE A 99 12.13 3.44 -8.43
N THR A 100 11.06 4.07 -8.93
CA THR A 100 9.68 3.80 -8.50
C THR A 100 8.74 3.53 -9.67
N GLY A 101 9.23 3.70 -10.90
CA GLY A 101 8.39 3.78 -12.09
C GLY A 101 7.25 4.76 -11.86
N SER A 102 6.04 4.31 -12.17
CA SER A 102 4.80 5.09 -12.03
C SER A 102 4.16 5.04 -10.62
N PHE A 103 4.84 4.47 -9.62
CA PHE A 103 4.29 4.25 -8.27
C PHE A 103 4.90 5.20 -7.22
N ASP A 104 4.31 5.22 -6.04
CA ASP A 104 4.80 5.96 -4.86
C ASP A 104 6.09 5.35 -4.27
N ASN A 105 6.31 4.05 -4.48
CA ASN A 105 7.35 3.26 -3.85
C ASN A 105 7.93 2.19 -4.81
N PRO A 106 9.20 1.78 -4.68
CA PRO A 106 9.77 0.67 -5.47
C PRO A 106 9.00 -0.65 -5.33
N ALA A 107 8.22 -0.84 -4.27
CA ALA A 107 7.36 -2.01 -4.08
C ALA A 107 6.33 -2.18 -5.20
N GLY A 108 5.56 -1.13 -5.54
CA GLY A 108 4.56 -1.17 -6.61
C GLY A 108 5.18 -1.46 -7.97
N PHE A 109 6.34 -0.86 -8.24
CA PHE A 109 7.13 -1.14 -9.42
C PHE A 109 7.52 -2.61 -9.52
N ALA A 110 8.20 -3.12 -8.50
CA ALA A 110 8.75 -4.47 -8.53
C ALA A 110 7.66 -5.56 -8.55
N VAL A 111 6.54 -5.37 -7.83
CA VAL A 111 5.44 -6.36 -7.87
C VAL A 111 4.83 -6.44 -9.27
N SER A 112 4.66 -5.30 -9.96
CA SER A 112 4.09 -5.28 -11.31
C SER A 112 4.91 -6.10 -12.31
N LEU A 113 6.24 -6.06 -12.19
CA LEU A 113 7.15 -6.85 -13.01
C LEU A 113 7.22 -8.32 -12.58
N CYS A 114 7.22 -8.56 -11.26
CA CYS A 114 7.25 -9.90 -10.68
C CYS A 114 6.06 -10.75 -11.13
N ILE A 115 4.84 -10.21 -11.04
CA ILE A 115 3.61 -10.90 -11.46
C ILE A 115 3.46 -10.95 -12.99
N GLY A 116 4.12 -10.05 -13.72
CA GLY A 116 4.17 -10.05 -15.18
C GLY A 116 5.07 -11.17 -15.76
N LEU A 117 6.10 -11.59 -15.00
CA LEU A 117 7.12 -12.52 -15.47
C LEU A 117 6.57 -13.88 -15.95
N PRO A 118 5.62 -14.55 -15.24
CA PRO A 118 5.06 -15.82 -15.69
C PRO A 118 4.32 -15.73 -17.03
N PHE A 119 3.70 -14.60 -17.35
CA PHE A 119 2.96 -14.42 -18.61
C PHE A 119 3.87 -14.41 -19.84
N ILE A 120 5.13 -14.01 -19.69
CA ILE A 120 6.14 -14.14 -20.75
C ILE A 120 6.31 -15.62 -21.14
N LEU A 121 6.30 -16.54 -20.18
CA LEU A 121 6.39 -17.98 -20.44
C LEU A 121 5.21 -18.50 -21.28
N LEU A 122 4.00 -17.98 -21.01
CA LEU A 122 2.81 -18.29 -21.81
C LEU A 122 2.94 -17.77 -23.24
N CYS A 123 3.39 -16.52 -23.40
CA CYS A 123 3.62 -15.91 -24.70
C CYS A 123 4.65 -16.72 -25.51
N ILE A 124 5.79 -17.08 -24.91
CA ILE A 124 6.83 -17.90 -25.56
C ILE A 124 6.26 -19.22 -26.07
N LYS A 125 5.46 -19.93 -25.27
CA LYS A 125 4.89 -21.23 -25.67
C LYS A 125 4.01 -21.14 -26.91
N SER A 126 3.39 -19.99 -27.17
CA SER A 126 2.50 -19.78 -28.31
C SER A 126 3.21 -19.36 -29.61
N ILE A 127 4.51 -19.04 -29.54
CA ILE A 127 5.29 -18.50 -30.65
C ILE A 127 6.10 -19.62 -31.31
N SER A 128 6.04 -19.71 -32.65
CA SER A 128 6.85 -20.66 -33.44
C SER A 128 8.18 -20.06 -33.94
N SER A 129 8.24 -18.74 -34.14
CA SER A 129 9.43 -18.06 -34.66
C SER A 129 10.52 -17.93 -33.60
N ARG A 130 11.73 -18.44 -33.90
CA ARG A 130 12.90 -18.35 -33.02
C ARG A 130 13.27 -16.91 -32.66
N PHE A 131 13.11 -15.98 -33.60
CA PHE A 131 13.36 -14.56 -33.37
C PHE A 131 12.45 -13.99 -32.27
N TRP A 132 11.14 -14.24 -32.35
CA TRP A 132 10.19 -13.74 -31.37
C TRP A 132 10.31 -14.43 -30.01
N ILE A 133 10.76 -15.69 -29.96
CA ILE A 133 11.14 -16.37 -28.72
C ILE A 133 12.33 -15.65 -28.06
N PHE A 134 13.37 -15.33 -28.83
CA PHE A 134 14.53 -14.57 -28.35
C PHE A 134 14.13 -13.20 -27.80
N VAL A 135 13.26 -12.46 -28.50
CA VAL A 135 12.72 -11.17 -28.02
C VAL A 135 12.02 -11.34 -26.66
N MET A 136 11.19 -12.36 -26.49
CA MET A 136 10.50 -12.61 -25.22
C MET A 136 11.45 -13.00 -24.08
N GLN A 137 12.53 -13.73 -24.38
CA GLN A 137 13.58 -14.03 -23.40
C GLN A 137 14.33 -12.77 -22.97
N LEU A 138 14.61 -11.86 -23.91
CA LEU A 138 15.21 -10.56 -23.60
C LEU A 138 14.29 -9.71 -22.72
N LEU A 139 12.97 -9.75 -22.95
CA LEU A 139 11.99 -9.08 -22.08
C LEU A 139 11.98 -9.67 -20.66
N ALA A 140 12.11 -10.99 -20.50
CA ALA A 140 12.22 -11.58 -19.18
C ALA A 140 13.47 -11.10 -18.44
N LEU A 141 14.62 -11.03 -19.13
CA LEU A 141 15.86 -10.48 -18.58
C LEU A 141 15.72 -9.01 -18.23
N LEU A 142 15.03 -8.22 -19.06
CA LEU A 142 14.72 -6.82 -18.80
C LEU A 142 13.92 -6.66 -17.50
N PHE A 143 12.90 -7.50 -17.27
CA PHE A 143 12.09 -7.45 -16.05
C PHE A 143 12.93 -7.78 -14.82
N ILE A 144 13.75 -8.84 -14.89
CA ILE A 144 14.64 -9.23 -13.79
C ILE A 144 15.64 -8.11 -13.49
N PHE A 145 16.27 -7.55 -14.52
CA PHE A 145 17.20 -6.43 -14.38
C PHE A 145 16.52 -5.22 -13.70
N ALA A 146 15.35 -4.82 -14.19
CA ALA A 146 14.55 -3.74 -13.63
C ALA A 146 14.19 -3.97 -12.15
N ILE A 147 13.79 -5.19 -11.77
CA ILE A 147 13.51 -5.55 -10.37
C ILE A 147 14.76 -5.37 -9.50
N VAL A 148 15.92 -5.85 -9.95
CA VAL A 148 17.18 -5.78 -9.17
C VAL A 148 17.62 -4.34 -8.95
N ILE A 149 17.63 -3.50 -10.01
CA ILE A 149 18.04 -2.10 -9.88
C ILE A 149 17.09 -1.28 -9.00
N SER A 150 15.81 -1.69 -8.88
CA SER A 150 14.84 -1.03 -7.99
C SER A 150 15.13 -1.21 -6.50
N GLU A 151 16.08 -2.08 -6.14
CA GLU A 151 16.43 -2.45 -4.77
C GLU A 151 15.26 -2.99 -3.92
N SER A 152 14.18 -3.42 -4.57
CA SER A 152 13.01 -3.99 -3.90
C SER A 152 13.28 -5.42 -3.47
N ARG A 153 13.61 -5.61 -2.18
CA ARG A 153 13.86 -6.93 -1.56
C ARG A 153 12.71 -7.91 -1.80
N SER A 154 11.47 -7.47 -1.58
CA SER A 154 10.27 -8.29 -1.80
C SER A 154 10.11 -8.70 -3.26
N GLY A 155 10.46 -7.81 -4.20
CA GLY A 155 10.46 -8.11 -5.63
C GLY A 155 11.51 -9.14 -6.04
N MET A 156 12.73 -9.00 -5.52
CA MET A 156 13.81 -9.97 -5.75
C MET A 156 13.43 -11.36 -5.21
N ILE A 157 12.92 -11.43 -3.97
CA ILE A 157 12.50 -12.70 -3.34
C ILE A 157 11.32 -13.33 -4.10
N GLY A 158 10.30 -12.54 -4.47
CA GLY A 158 9.15 -13.02 -5.23
C GLY A 158 9.53 -13.52 -6.63
N GLY A 159 10.33 -12.74 -7.37
CA GLY A 159 10.83 -13.14 -8.69
C GLY A 159 11.68 -14.40 -8.63
N MET A 160 12.53 -14.52 -7.61
CA MET A 160 13.37 -15.70 -7.42
C MET A 160 12.56 -16.96 -7.08
N ALA A 161 11.48 -16.83 -6.30
CA ALA A 161 10.56 -17.93 -6.04
C ALA A 161 9.94 -18.48 -7.34
N ILE A 162 9.51 -17.59 -8.24
CA ILE A 162 8.97 -17.97 -9.56
C ILE A 162 10.04 -18.71 -10.39
N ILE A 163 11.25 -18.14 -10.48
CA ILE A 163 12.37 -18.71 -11.24
C ILE A 163 12.74 -20.10 -10.68
N CYS A 164 12.84 -20.24 -9.37
CA CYS A 164 13.16 -21.50 -8.71
C CYS A 164 12.14 -22.60 -9.05
N VAL A 165 10.84 -22.31 -8.97
CA VAL A 165 9.79 -23.29 -9.31
C VAL A 165 9.86 -23.69 -10.78
N GLU A 166 10.17 -22.76 -11.69
CA GLU A 166 10.28 -23.08 -13.11
C GLU A 166 11.55 -23.90 -13.43
N LEU A 167 12.69 -23.55 -12.83
CA LEU A 167 13.95 -24.26 -13.01
C LEU A 167 13.93 -25.65 -12.35
N TYR A 168 13.21 -25.82 -11.24
CA TYR A 168 13.08 -27.08 -10.51
C TYR A 168 12.64 -28.24 -11.43
N LYS A 169 11.79 -27.96 -12.42
CA LYS A 169 11.35 -28.97 -13.40
C LYS A 169 12.35 -29.24 -14.53
N ARG A 170 13.27 -28.31 -14.81
CA ARG A 170 14.19 -28.39 -15.95
C ARG A 170 15.56 -28.98 -15.59
N LEU A 171 15.96 -28.90 -14.33
CA LEU A 171 17.24 -29.45 -13.87
C LEU A 171 17.19 -31.00 -13.81
N PRO A 172 18.11 -31.75 -14.43
CA PRO A 172 18.15 -33.22 -14.37
C PRO A 172 18.88 -33.72 -13.11
N ILE A 173 18.51 -33.19 -11.93
CA ILE A 173 19.15 -33.50 -10.64
C ILE A 173 18.18 -34.32 -9.77
N ARG A 174 18.71 -35.18 -8.88
CA ARG A 174 17.89 -35.90 -7.88
C ARG A 174 17.06 -34.93 -7.02
N ILE A 175 15.84 -35.34 -6.66
CA ILE A 175 14.85 -34.48 -6.01
C ILE A 175 15.35 -33.86 -4.69
N ASN A 176 16.03 -34.64 -3.85
CA ASN A 176 16.56 -34.16 -2.56
C ASN A 176 17.59 -33.03 -2.75
N PHE A 177 18.47 -33.13 -3.75
CA PHE A 177 19.47 -32.10 -4.04
C PHE A 177 18.84 -30.83 -4.62
N LYS A 178 17.77 -30.94 -5.42
CA LYS A 178 17.03 -29.76 -5.90
C LYS A 178 16.41 -28.98 -4.75
N VAL A 179 15.77 -29.68 -3.81
CA VAL A 179 15.17 -29.06 -2.61
C VAL A 179 16.26 -28.34 -1.82
N ILE A 180 17.41 -28.98 -1.58
CA ILE A 180 18.54 -28.37 -0.87
C ILE A 180 19.03 -27.11 -1.60
N ILE A 181 19.29 -27.16 -2.91
CA ILE A 181 19.77 -26.00 -3.68
C ILE A 181 18.77 -24.84 -3.63
N THR A 182 17.49 -25.12 -3.84
CA THR A 182 16.44 -24.09 -3.79
C THR A 182 16.30 -23.49 -2.39
N CYS A 183 16.33 -24.30 -1.33
CA CYS A 183 16.30 -23.83 0.05
C CYS A 183 17.55 -22.99 0.38
N CYS A 184 18.75 -23.45 0.04
CA CYS A 184 19.99 -22.72 0.28
C CYS A 184 20.01 -21.38 -0.45
N LEU A 185 19.55 -21.33 -1.70
CA LEU A 185 19.50 -20.10 -2.48
C LEU A 185 18.44 -19.13 -1.94
N PHE A 186 17.28 -19.63 -1.52
CA PHE A 186 16.25 -18.80 -0.88
C PHE A 186 16.72 -18.26 0.48
N ILE A 187 17.35 -19.09 1.32
CA ILE A 187 17.91 -18.68 2.61
C ILE A 187 19.04 -17.66 2.40
N SER A 188 19.93 -17.88 1.42
CA SER A 188 21.00 -16.95 1.09
C SER A 188 20.46 -15.58 0.65
N LEU A 189 19.40 -15.56 -0.16
CA LEU A 189 18.74 -14.33 -0.58
C LEU A 189 18.07 -13.63 0.61
N LEU A 190 17.37 -14.37 1.49
CA LEU A 190 16.77 -13.82 2.69
C LEU A 190 17.82 -13.21 3.62
N PHE A 191 18.86 -13.96 3.94
CA PHE A 191 19.95 -13.54 4.81
C PHE A 191 20.68 -12.34 4.20
N GLY A 192 21.10 -12.43 2.93
CA GLY A 192 21.73 -11.32 2.22
C GLY A 192 20.85 -10.07 2.21
N SER A 193 19.55 -10.21 1.94
CA SER A 193 18.60 -9.08 1.95
C SER A 193 18.37 -8.47 3.34
N TYR A 194 18.50 -9.27 4.40
CA TYR A 194 18.42 -8.81 5.78
C TYR A 194 19.64 -7.94 6.12
N PHE A 195 20.86 -8.45 5.90
CA PHE A 195 22.09 -7.71 6.24
C PHE A 195 22.33 -6.48 5.38
N LEU A 196 21.86 -6.46 4.11
CA LEU A 196 21.98 -5.28 3.25
C LEU A 196 21.20 -4.06 3.76
N LYS A 197 20.08 -4.27 4.47
CA LYS A 197 19.23 -3.21 5.04
C LYS A 197 18.70 -3.63 6.40
N LYS A 198 19.63 -3.84 7.36
CA LYS A 198 19.36 -4.37 8.70
C LYS A 198 18.37 -3.51 9.48
N ASP A 199 18.62 -2.22 9.62
CA ASP A 199 17.75 -1.28 10.36
C ASP A 199 16.30 -1.30 9.85
N SER A 200 16.12 -1.42 8.53
CA SER A 200 14.78 -1.53 7.94
C SER A 200 14.11 -2.88 8.23
N ALA A 201 14.88 -3.96 8.35
CA ALA A 201 14.34 -5.27 8.72
C ALA A 201 13.99 -5.29 10.22
N ASP A 202 14.85 -4.75 11.08
CA ASP A 202 14.62 -4.68 12.53
C ASP A 202 13.43 -3.79 12.88
N GLY A 203 13.26 -2.65 12.17
CA GLY A 203 12.04 -1.84 12.29
C GLY A 203 10.77 -2.61 11.93
N ARG A 204 10.81 -3.53 10.95
CA ARG A 204 9.67 -4.40 10.63
C ARG A 204 9.40 -5.45 11.69
N LEU A 205 10.44 -5.95 12.38
CA LEU A 205 10.25 -6.86 13.51
C LEU A 205 9.50 -6.16 14.65
N LEU A 206 9.82 -4.90 14.95
CA LEU A 206 9.02 -4.10 15.89
C LEU A 206 7.57 -3.97 15.44
N ILE A 207 7.36 -3.65 14.15
CA ILE A 207 6.01 -3.52 13.58
C ILE A 207 5.23 -4.82 13.73
N TRP A 208 5.84 -5.96 13.44
CA TRP A 208 5.21 -7.27 13.56
C TRP A 208 4.93 -7.65 15.01
N ASN A 209 5.83 -7.32 15.94
CA ASN A 209 5.62 -7.54 17.37
C ASN A 209 4.41 -6.74 17.90
N CYS A 210 4.32 -5.45 17.54
CA CYS A 210 3.18 -4.63 17.93
C CYS A 210 1.88 -5.10 17.24
N SER A 211 1.95 -5.49 15.96
CA SER A 211 0.81 -6.08 15.23
C SER A 211 0.32 -7.37 15.88
N TRP A 212 1.24 -8.21 16.39
CA TRP A 212 0.89 -9.44 17.09
C TRP A 212 0.12 -9.17 18.38
N ARG A 213 0.49 -8.12 19.12
CA ARG A 213 -0.26 -7.67 20.29
C ARG A 213 -1.67 -7.23 19.93
N MET A 214 -1.84 -6.52 18.80
CA MET A 214 -3.17 -6.20 18.28
C MET A 214 -3.97 -7.49 18.00
N ILE A 215 -3.37 -8.48 17.33
CA ILE A 215 -4.07 -9.74 17.02
C ILE A 215 -4.52 -10.47 18.30
N ILE A 216 -3.71 -10.46 19.36
CA ILE A 216 -4.06 -11.09 20.65
C ILE A 216 -5.29 -10.45 21.29
N ASP A 217 -5.49 -9.13 21.12
CA ASP A 217 -6.62 -8.43 21.72
C ASP A 217 -7.97 -8.74 21.04
N SER A 218 -7.96 -9.12 19.75
CA SER A 218 -9.16 -9.59 19.04
C SER A 218 -8.85 -10.77 18.09
N PRO A 219 -8.61 -11.97 18.63
CA PRO A 219 -8.02 -13.07 17.86
C PRO A 219 -9.02 -13.73 16.91
N MET A 220 -10.31 -13.74 17.21
CA MET A 220 -11.31 -14.49 16.43
C MET A 220 -11.81 -13.71 15.21
N TYR A 221 -12.21 -12.46 15.43
CA TYR A 221 -12.85 -11.61 14.41
C TYR A 221 -11.97 -10.47 13.92
N GLY A 222 -10.83 -10.22 14.57
CA GLY A 222 -9.97 -9.09 14.26
C GLY A 222 -10.56 -7.76 14.70
N HIS A 223 -9.94 -6.67 14.25
CA HIS A 223 -10.30 -5.29 14.60
C HIS A 223 -11.09 -4.57 13.50
N GLY A 224 -11.41 -5.26 12.39
CA GLY A 224 -12.02 -4.68 11.21
C GLY A 224 -11.02 -4.15 10.19
N PHE A 225 -11.51 -3.76 9.02
CA PHE A 225 -10.68 -3.18 7.96
C PHE A 225 -10.10 -1.82 8.40
N ASP A 226 -8.90 -1.51 7.91
CA ASP A 226 -8.15 -0.28 8.24
C ASP A 226 -7.79 -0.10 9.72
N ALA A 227 -8.06 -1.09 10.59
CA ALA A 227 -7.72 -1.04 12.01
C ALA A 227 -6.23 -0.82 12.30
N PHE A 228 -5.34 -1.29 11.40
CA PHE A 228 -3.92 -0.98 11.52
C PHE A 228 -3.69 0.54 11.48
N ARG A 229 -4.28 1.26 10.52
CA ARG A 229 -4.16 2.72 10.44
C ARG A 229 -4.81 3.41 11.64
N ALA A 230 -5.95 2.90 12.10
CA ALA A 230 -6.71 3.50 13.19
C ALA A 230 -6.05 3.33 14.57
N HIS A 231 -5.27 2.27 14.78
CA HIS A 231 -4.83 1.89 16.14
C HIS A 231 -3.35 1.52 16.27
N TYR A 232 -2.62 1.15 15.21
CA TYR A 232 -1.27 0.61 15.35
C TYR A 232 -0.32 1.52 16.14
N MET A 233 -0.37 2.83 15.90
CA MET A 233 0.52 3.77 16.59
C MET A 233 0.25 3.85 18.09
N ASP A 234 -0.96 3.52 18.56
CA ASP A 234 -1.27 3.37 19.99
C ASP A 234 -0.54 2.18 20.60
N TYR A 235 -0.54 1.04 19.90
CA TYR A 235 0.17 -0.16 20.33
C TYR A 235 1.68 0.05 20.36
N GLN A 236 2.22 0.73 19.35
CA GLN A 236 3.64 1.10 19.31
C GLN A 236 4.00 2.03 20.47
N ALA A 237 3.20 3.06 20.74
CA ALA A 237 3.41 3.98 21.86
C ALA A 237 3.35 3.26 23.21
N ASN A 238 2.34 2.41 23.42
CA ASN A 238 2.20 1.65 24.66
C ASN A 238 3.39 0.71 24.87
N TYR A 239 3.83 -0.01 23.84
CA TYR A 239 5.00 -0.89 23.92
C TYR A 239 6.27 -0.12 24.28
N LEU A 240 6.54 1.00 23.60
CA LEU A 240 7.76 1.79 23.82
C LEU A 240 7.73 2.57 25.14
N SER A 241 6.55 2.88 25.68
CA SER A 241 6.42 3.47 27.03
C SER A 241 6.81 2.47 28.14
N GLN A 242 6.52 1.18 27.95
CA GLN A 242 6.87 0.12 28.89
C GLN A 242 8.34 -0.31 28.75
N TYR A 243 8.91 -0.20 27.55
CA TYR A 243 10.29 -0.60 27.23
C TYR A 243 11.08 0.55 26.57
N PRO A 244 11.31 1.68 27.25
CA PRO A 244 11.90 2.89 26.65
C PRO A 244 13.36 2.71 26.19
N ASN A 245 14.09 1.78 26.81
CA ASN A 245 15.49 1.46 26.47
C ASN A 245 15.60 0.35 25.41
N ASN A 246 14.51 0.00 24.73
CA ASN A 246 14.53 -1.03 23.69
C ASN A 246 15.35 -0.57 22.48
N GLU A 247 16.17 -1.46 21.91
CA GLU A 247 16.98 -1.21 20.70
C GLU A 247 16.14 -0.72 19.51
N TYR A 248 14.86 -1.11 19.45
CA TYR A 248 13.93 -0.69 18.40
C TYR A 248 13.42 0.75 18.56
N ALA A 249 13.59 1.40 19.71
CA ALA A 249 13.03 2.74 19.97
C ALA A 249 13.56 3.78 18.97
N MET A 250 14.83 3.67 18.57
CA MET A 250 15.43 4.53 17.56
C MET A 250 15.01 4.15 16.13
N LEU A 251 14.51 2.93 15.90
CA LEU A 251 14.03 2.47 14.60
C LEU A 251 12.55 2.78 14.37
N ALA A 252 11.77 2.93 15.45
CA ALA A 252 10.36 3.30 15.41
C ALA A 252 10.13 4.62 14.67
N ASP A 253 9.12 4.61 13.80
CA ASP A 253 8.66 5.76 13.03
C ASP A 253 7.13 5.68 12.88
N ASN A 254 6.56 6.67 12.21
CA ASN A 254 5.13 6.76 11.95
C ASN A 254 4.75 5.85 10.77
N VAL A 255 3.98 4.79 11.03
CA VAL A 255 3.78 3.68 10.08
C VAL A 255 2.29 3.44 9.81
N ILE A 256 1.95 3.24 8.54
CA ILE A 256 0.57 3.04 8.06
C ILE A 256 0.31 1.63 7.49
N SER A 257 1.30 0.74 7.51
CA SER A 257 1.16 -0.64 7.01
C SER A 257 2.03 -1.62 7.80
N PRO A 258 1.56 -2.87 8.01
CA PRO A 258 2.36 -3.91 8.67
C PRO A 258 3.49 -4.46 7.78
N PHE A 259 3.57 -4.07 6.50
CA PHE A 259 4.49 -4.64 5.50
C PHE A 259 4.41 -6.18 5.40
N ASN A 260 3.23 -6.73 5.70
CA ASN A 260 2.91 -8.15 5.59
C ASN A 260 1.38 -8.29 5.49
N GLU A 261 0.88 -8.72 4.33
CA GLU A 261 -0.58 -8.83 4.11
C GLU A 261 -1.22 -9.94 4.94
N TYR A 262 -0.47 -11.00 5.30
CA TYR A 262 -1.00 -12.07 6.15
C TYR A 262 -1.25 -11.59 7.58
N LEU A 263 -0.32 -10.79 8.12
CA LEU A 263 -0.55 -10.10 9.39
C LEU A 263 -1.71 -9.12 9.29
N ASN A 264 -1.82 -8.39 8.17
CA ASN A 264 -2.94 -7.48 7.95
C ASN A 264 -4.30 -8.21 7.93
N VAL A 265 -4.38 -9.37 7.28
CA VAL A 265 -5.58 -10.24 7.28
C VAL A 265 -5.89 -10.75 8.68
N ALA A 266 -4.88 -11.24 9.41
CA ALA A 266 -5.07 -11.72 10.79
C ALA A 266 -5.52 -10.59 11.73
N LEU A 267 -4.97 -9.39 11.57
CA LEU A 267 -5.34 -8.22 12.37
C LEU A 267 -6.75 -7.73 12.04
N SER A 268 -7.09 -7.66 10.75
CA SER A 268 -8.37 -7.10 10.31
C SER A 268 -9.54 -8.07 10.54
N CYS A 269 -9.32 -9.37 10.29
CA CYS A 269 -10.39 -10.37 10.22
C CYS A 269 -10.18 -11.55 11.19
N GLY A 270 -9.13 -11.53 12.01
CA GLY A 270 -8.84 -12.58 12.98
C GLY A 270 -8.55 -13.94 12.35
N PHE A 271 -8.70 -14.98 13.17
CA PHE A 271 -8.56 -16.37 12.78
C PHE A 271 -9.51 -16.75 11.64
N LEU A 272 -10.73 -16.20 11.62
CA LEU A 272 -11.70 -16.46 10.55
C LEU A 272 -11.18 -15.99 9.17
N GLY A 273 -10.57 -14.80 9.10
CA GLY A 273 -9.97 -14.29 7.88
C GLY A 273 -8.82 -15.16 7.38
N VAL A 274 -7.95 -15.60 8.29
CA VAL A 274 -6.84 -16.52 7.97
C VAL A 274 -7.38 -17.85 7.44
N LEU A 275 -8.44 -18.39 8.06
CA LEU A 275 -9.08 -19.63 7.65
C LEU A 275 -9.65 -19.53 6.22
N ILE A 276 -10.36 -18.44 5.91
CA ILE A 276 -10.90 -18.17 4.56
C ILE A 276 -9.77 -18.08 3.53
N LEU A 277 -8.67 -17.41 3.88
CA LEU A 277 -7.51 -17.29 3.00
C LEU A 277 -6.91 -18.68 2.71
N VAL A 278 -6.68 -19.50 3.73
CA VAL A 278 -6.14 -20.87 3.58
C VAL A 278 -7.07 -21.73 2.74
N PHE A 279 -8.38 -21.72 3.01
CA PHE A 279 -9.34 -22.48 2.21
C PHE A 279 -9.41 -22.00 0.76
N GLY A 280 -9.35 -20.68 0.53
CA GLY A 280 -9.30 -20.11 -0.81
C GLY A 280 -8.08 -20.60 -1.59
N VAL A 281 -6.89 -20.60 -0.98
CA VAL A 281 -5.67 -21.12 -1.59
C VAL A 281 -5.78 -22.62 -1.88
N LEU A 282 -6.23 -23.42 -0.92
CA LEU A 282 -6.43 -24.86 -1.10
C LEU A 282 -7.43 -25.16 -2.22
N PHE A 283 -8.53 -24.40 -2.29
CA PHE A 283 -9.54 -24.52 -3.34
C PHE A 283 -8.97 -24.24 -4.73
N LEU A 284 -8.16 -23.18 -4.88
CA LEU A 284 -7.48 -22.88 -6.14
C LEU A 284 -6.50 -24.00 -6.55
N ILE A 285 -5.76 -24.57 -5.58
CA ILE A 285 -4.86 -25.70 -5.81
C ILE A 285 -5.64 -26.93 -6.31
N VAL A 286 -6.77 -27.26 -5.68
CA VAL A 286 -7.64 -28.36 -6.13
C VAL A 286 -8.14 -28.12 -7.55
N CYS A 287 -8.60 -26.91 -7.87
CA CYS A 287 -9.06 -26.54 -9.22
C CYS A 287 -7.95 -26.64 -10.27
N TYR A 288 -6.72 -26.29 -9.91
CA TYR A 288 -5.55 -26.43 -10.76
C TYR A 288 -5.25 -27.90 -11.10
N TYR A 289 -5.31 -28.80 -10.11
CA TYR A 289 -5.03 -30.23 -10.33
C TYR A 289 -6.17 -30.97 -11.04
N LYS A 290 -7.42 -30.56 -10.84
CA LYS A 290 -8.60 -31.19 -11.46
C LYS A 290 -8.59 -31.12 -13.00
N ASP A 291 -8.14 -30.01 -13.57
CA ASP A 291 -8.06 -29.80 -15.02
C ASP A 291 -6.76 -29.03 -15.33
N TYR A 292 -5.65 -29.76 -15.32
CA TYR A 292 -4.32 -29.20 -15.51
C TYR A 292 -4.14 -28.65 -16.93
N LYS A 293 -3.82 -27.35 -17.01
CA LYS A 293 -3.48 -26.65 -18.25
C LYS A 293 -2.28 -25.73 -18.01
N TYR A 294 -1.50 -25.49 -19.07
CA TYR A 294 -0.32 -24.63 -18.98
C TYR A 294 -0.69 -23.18 -18.60
N GLU A 295 -1.83 -22.67 -19.08
CA GLU A 295 -2.39 -21.37 -18.67
C GLU A 295 -2.60 -21.29 -17.15
N LYS A 296 -3.20 -22.32 -16.54
CA LYS A 296 -3.43 -22.38 -15.08
C LYS A 296 -2.14 -22.43 -14.28
N ARG A 297 -1.09 -23.10 -14.82
CA ARG A 297 0.23 -23.10 -14.19
C ARG A 297 0.85 -21.70 -14.18
N VAL A 298 0.72 -20.95 -15.26
CA VAL A 298 1.22 -19.57 -15.35
C VAL A 298 0.50 -18.67 -14.34
N ALA A 299 -0.83 -18.80 -14.24
CA ALA A 299 -1.62 -18.10 -13.23
C ALA A 299 -1.18 -18.46 -11.79
N LEU A 300 -0.93 -19.74 -11.51
CA LEU A 300 -0.45 -20.18 -10.19
C LEU A 300 0.95 -19.62 -9.85
N LEU A 301 1.84 -19.50 -10.85
CA LEU A 301 3.15 -18.86 -10.66
C LEU A 301 3.04 -17.35 -10.39
N SER A 302 2.10 -16.67 -11.04
CA SER A 302 1.81 -15.25 -10.77
C SER A 302 1.28 -15.05 -9.35
N LEU A 303 0.30 -15.87 -8.93
CA LEU A 303 -0.20 -15.89 -7.55
C LEU A 303 0.88 -16.24 -6.53
N LEU A 304 1.82 -17.14 -6.85
CA LEU A 304 2.98 -17.42 -5.99
C LEU A 304 3.85 -16.17 -5.82
N GLY A 305 4.09 -15.42 -6.90
CA GLY A 305 4.77 -14.13 -6.84
C GLY A 305 4.10 -13.17 -5.87
N ILE A 306 2.78 -13.00 -5.99
CA ILE A 306 1.97 -12.18 -5.07
C ILE A 306 2.09 -12.70 -3.63
N ALA A 307 1.95 -14.00 -3.41
CA ALA A 307 1.97 -14.62 -2.10
C ALA A 307 3.31 -14.43 -1.38
N VAL A 308 4.43 -14.61 -2.07
CA VAL A 308 5.77 -14.40 -1.51
C VAL A 308 6.04 -12.92 -1.27
N PHE A 309 5.66 -12.05 -2.21
CA PHE A 309 5.81 -10.60 -2.08
C PHE A 309 5.03 -10.06 -0.87
N SER A 310 3.84 -10.62 -0.61
CA SER A 310 2.94 -10.29 0.50
C SER A 310 3.51 -10.61 1.90
N MET A 311 4.54 -11.46 2.01
CA MET A 311 5.20 -11.74 3.30
C MET A 311 6.05 -10.56 3.80
N PHE A 312 6.47 -9.69 2.88
CA PHE A 312 7.46 -8.64 3.15
C PHE A 312 7.04 -7.26 2.62
N SER A 313 5.82 -7.10 2.13
CA SER A 313 5.31 -5.84 1.60
C SER A 313 3.78 -5.84 1.53
N TYR A 314 3.22 -4.84 0.85
CA TYR A 314 1.78 -4.57 0.74
C TYR A 314 1.32 -4.55 -0.74
N PRO A 315 1.53 -5.63 -1.52
CA PRO A 315 1.20 -5.63 -2.95
C PRO A 315 -0.29 -5.35 -3.22
N LEU A 316 -1.20 -5.64 -2.27
CA LEU A 316 -2.63 -5.40 -2.43
C LEU A 316 -3.02 -3.93 -2.27
N LYS A 317 -2.08 -3.02 -1.99
CA LYS A 317 -2.30 -1.57 -2.11
C LYS A 317 -2.51 -1.14 -3.57
N TYR A 318 -1.96 -1.89 -4.53
CA TYR A 318 -1.87 -1.49 -5.93
C TYR A 318 -2.98 -2.15 -6.79
N PRO A 319 -3.86 -1.36 -7.44
CA PRO A 319 -4.98 -1.93 -8.21
C PRO A 319 -4.58 -2.87 -9.35
N PHE A 320 -3.39 -2.69 -9.93
CA PHE A 320 -2.86 -3.60 -10.96
C PHE A 320 -2.71 -5.04 -10.45
N VAL A 321 -2.30 -5.20 -9.18
CA VAL A 321 -2.17 -6.52 -8.56
C VAL A 321 -3.53 -7.18 -8.43
N TRP A 322 -4.59 -6.43 -8.11
CA TRP A 322 -5.95 -7.00 -8.07
C TRP A 322 -6.41 -7.49 -9.44
N ILE A 323 -6.17 -6.70 -10.50
CA ILE A 323 -6.57 -7.07 -11.85
C ILE A 323 -5.89 -8.38 -12.27
N VAL A 324 -4.57 -8.49 -12.04
CA VAL A 324 -3.81 -9.70 -12.35
C VAL A 324 -4.26 -10.87 -11.46
N MET A 325 -4.44 -10.67 -10.17
CA MET A 325 -4.91 -11.68 -9.23
C MET A 325 -6.29 -12.23 -9.61
N TYR A 326 -7.26 -11.36 -9.91
CA TYR A 326 -8.59 -11.79 -10.35
C TYR A 326 -8.54 -12.51 -11.70
N PHE A 327 -7.67 -12.06 -12.62
CA PHE A 327 -7.42 -12.75 -13.88
C PHE A 327 -6.83 -14.15 -13.64
N ASP A 328 -5.86 -14.29 -12.75
CA ASP A 328 -5.25 -15.58 -12.39
C ASP A 328 -6.27 -16.55 -11.78
N VAL A 329 -7.07 -16.06 -10.82
CA VAL A 329 -8.18 -16.82 -10.23
C VAL A 329 -9.17 -17.26 -11.31
N TYR A 330 -9.57 -16.37 -12.21
CA TYR A 330 -10.45 -16.70 -13.34
C TYR A 330 -9.84 -17.81 -14.21
N VAL A 331 -8.56 -17.72 -14.57
CA VAL A 331 -7.87 -18.74 -15.39
C VAL A 331 -7.88 -20.11 -14.71
N ILE A 332 -7.65 -20.16 -13.39
CA ILE A 332 -7.63 -21.41 -12.61
C ILE A 332 -9.03 -22.03 -12.50
N LEU A 333 -10.06 -21.22 -12.26
CA LEU A 333 -11.45 -21.68 -12.11
C LEU A 333 -12.09 -22.06 -13.45
N ARG A 334 -11.62 -21.49 -14.56
CA ARG A 334 -12.16 -21.76 -15.90
C ARG A 334 -12.08 -23.25 -16.25
N GLY A 335 -13.24 -23.83 -16.55
CA GLY A 335 -13.38 -25.24 -16.93
C GLY A 335 -13.41 -26.22 -15.75
N SER A 336 -13.19 -25.75 -14.50
CA SER A 336 -13.21 -26.61 -13.30
C SER A 336 -14.64 -26.90 -12.82
N PHE A 337 -15.60 -26.04 -13.18
CA PHE A 337 -17.03 -26.15 -12.86
C PHE A 337 -17.89 -25.74 -14.04
N ILE A 338 -19.01 -26.45 -14.23
CA ILE A 338 -20.06 -26.07 -15.18
C ILE A 338 -21.10 -25.29 -14.38
N TRP A 339 -21.05 -23.96 -14.45
CA TRP A 339 -22.05 -23.11 -13.83
C TRP A 339 -23.27 -23.03 -14.73
N VAL A 340 -24.34 -23.74 -14.39
CA VAL A 340 -25.63 -23.62 -15.07
C VAL A 340 -26.44 -22.54 -14.35
N ILE A 341 -26.28 -21.29 -14.81
CA ILE A 341 -27.07 -20.17 -14.29
C ILE A 341 -28.35 -20.05 -15.15
N PRO A 342 -29.55 -20.13 -14.55
CA PRO A 342 -30.79 -19.92 -15.30
C PRO A 342 -30.79 -18.58 -16.03
N SER A 343 -31.34 -18.55 -17.24
CA SER A 343 -31.32 -17.35 -18.11
C SER A 343 -31.95 -16.12 -17.45
N LEU A 344 -33.02 -16.32 -16.66
CA LEU A 344 -33.66 -15.27 -15.89
C LEU A 344 -32.73 -14.71 -14.81
N VAL A 345 -32.09 -15.57 -14.01
CA VAL A 345 -31.15 -15.17 -12.95
C VAL A 345 -29.98 -14.41 -13.56
N LYS A 346 -29.42 -14.89 -14.68
CA LYS A 346 -28.36 -14.19 -15.42
C LYS A 346 -28.78 -12.78 -15.84
N ARG A 347 -30.00 -12.61 -16.37
CA ARG A 347 -30.53 -11.29 -16.77
C ARG A 347 -30.69 -10.37 -15.56
N ILE A 348 -31.25 -10.87 -14.46
CA ILE A 348 -31.39 -10.11 -13.20
C ILE A 348 -30.01 -9.64 -12.72
N LEU A 349 -29.02 -10.55 -12.65
CA LEU A 349 -27.66 -10.21 -12.24
C LEU A 349 -27.03 -9.14 -13.14
N CYS A 350 -27.23 -9.21 -14.46
CA CYS A 350 -26.74 -8.18 -15.38
C CYS A 350 -27.42 -6.82 -15.16
N VAL A 351 -28.74 -6.78 -14.94
CA VAL A 351 -29.46 -5.53 -14.66
C VAL A 351 -29.00 -4.93 -13.33
N VAL A 352 -28.89 -5.75 -12.29
CA VAL A 352 -28.37 -5.32 -10.97
C VAL A 352 -26.95 -4.78 -11.11
N ALA A 353 -26.07 -5.47 -11.85
CA ALA A 353 -24.70 -5.01 -12.09
C ALA A 353 -24.65 -3.67 -12.83
N ILE A 354 -25.56 -3.42 -13.78
CA ILE A 354 -25.66 -2.14 -14.48
C ILE A 354 -26.10 -1.02 -13.52
N ILE A 355 -27.18 -1.24 -12.74
CA ILE A 355 -27.69 -0.25 -11.79
C ILE A 355 -26.64 0.06 -10.72
N ALA A 356 -26.06 -0.97 -10.09
CA ALA A 356 -25.00 -0.82 -9.11
C ALA A 356 -23.78 -0.11 -9.73
N GLY A 357 -23.42 -0.46 -10.97
CA GLY A 357 -22.36 0.21 -11.72
C GLY A 357 -22.64 1.71 -11.91
N MET A 358 -23.85 2.10 -12.29
CA MET A 358 -24.22 3.51 -12.44
C MET A 358 -24.14 4.27 -11.11
N VAL A 359 -24.57 3.67 -10.00
CA VAL A 359 -24.48 4.28 -8.66
C VAL A 359 -23.01 4.48 -8.25
N VAL A 360 -22.17 3.45 -8.44
CA VAL A 360 -20.74 3.55 -8.14
C VAL A 360 -20.08 4.60 -9.03
N PHE A 361 -20.40 4.63 -10.32
CA PHE A 361 -19.89 5.63 -11.26
C PHE A 361 -20.23 7.06 -10.80
N TYR A 362 -21.49 7.31 -10.43
CA TYR A 362 -21.93 8.61 -9.93
C TYR A 362 -21.18 9.03 -8.66
N LYS A 363 -21.12 8.14 -7.64
CA LYS A 363 -20.38 8.40 -6.40
C LYS A 363 -18.90 8.65 -6.64
N LEU A 364 -18.30 7.93 -7.60
CA LEU A 364 -16.91 8.08 -7.94
C LEU A 364 -16.63 9.41 -8.64
N CYS A 365 -17.50 9.87 -9.53
CA CYS A 365 -17.41 11.20 -10.11
C CYS A 365 -17.49 12.29 -9.03
N MET A 366 -18.39 12.14 -8.05
CA MET A 366 -18.46 13.06 -6.91
C MET A 366 -17.17 13.04 -6.07
N ARG A 367 -16.61 11.85 -5.81
CA ARG A 367 -15.33 11.72 -5.08
C ARG A 367 -14.19 12.40 -5.85
N ILE A 368 -14.05 12.16 -7.16
CA ILE A 368 -13.01 12.78 -7.99
C ILE A 368 -13.12 14.31 -7.99
N ASP A 369 -14.32 14.86 -8.13
CA ASP A 369 -14.56 16.30 -8.05
C ASP A 369 -14.20 16.87 -6.67
N ALA A 370 -14.55 16.15 -5.60
CA ALA A 370 -14.20 16.52 -4.24
C ALA A 370 -12.68 16.51 -4.00
N GLU A 371 -11.95 15.53 -4.53
CA GLU A 371 -10.47 15.48 -4.47
C GLU A 371 -9.83 16.69 -5.15
N TYR A 372 -10.36 17.11 -6.30
CA TYR A 372 -9.86 18.30 -7.01
C TYR A 372 -10.09 19.58 -6.22
N LYS A 373 -11.29 19.73 -5.64
CA LYS A 373 -11.62 20.87 -4.78
C LYS A 373 -10.78 20.88 -3.51
N TRP A 374 -10.54 19.70 -2.91
CA TRP A 374 -9.71 19.58 -1.72
C TRP A 374 -8.24 19.94 -2.01
N ASN A 375 -7.67 19.45 -3.10
CA ASN A 375 -6.29 19.79 -3.49
C ASN A 375 -6.07 21.30 -3.63
N ALA A 376 -7.06 22.02 -4.17
CA ALA A 376 -6.99 23.47 -4.32
C ALA A 376 -6.89 24.25 -3.00
N ILE A 377 -7.37 23.67 -1.89
CA ILE A 377 -7.42 24.31 -0.56
C ILE A 377 -6.44 23.69 0.46
N ALA A 378 -5.92 22.49 0.20
CA ALA A 378 -5.10 21.71 1.13
C ALA A 378 -3.79 22.41 1.54
N TYR A 379 -3.13 23.07 0.58
CA TYR A 379 -1.78 23.62 0.77
C TYR A 379 -1.74 25.11 1.12
N PHE A 380 -2.88 25.80 1.11
CA PHE A 380 -2.97 27.23 1.39
C PHE A 380 -4.09 27.54 2.38
N PRO A 381 -4.04 27.05 3.63
CA PRO A 381 -5.11 27.24 4.61
C PRO A 381 -5.31 28.74 4.91
N THR A 382 -6.25 29.36 4.21
CA THR A 382 -6.71 30.73 4.47
C THR A 382 -8.06 30.71 5.17
N ASN A 383 -8.47 31.86 5.70
CA ASN A 383 -9.77 32.03 6.36
C ASN A 383 -10.98 31.66 5.47
N GLU A 384 -10.82 31.67 4.15
CA GLU A 384 -11.85 31.29 3.18
C GLU A 384 -11.99 29.77 3.04
N ASN A 385 -10.94 28.99 3.33
CA ASN A 385 -10.91 27.55 3.09
C ASN A 385 -11.81 26.73 4.04
N VAL A 386 -12.08 27.23 5.25
CA VAL A 386 -12.87 26.50 6.26
C VAL A 386 -14.29 26.18 5.76
N ARG A 387 -14.91 27.09 5.00
CA ARG A 387 -16.24 26.84 4.39
C ARG A 387 -16.15 25.74 3.32
N ALA A 388 -15.12 25.80 2.46
CA ALA A 388 -14.90 24.79 1.44
C ALA A 388 -14.68 23.39 2.04
N TYR A 389 -13.94 23.27 3.15
CA TYR A 389 -13.84 22.01 3.89
C TYR A 389 -15.19 21.52 4.38
N LYS A 390 -16.01 22.40 4.98
CA LYS A 390 -17.35 22.03 5.45
C LYS A 390 -18.23 21.48 4.32
N ASP A 391 -18.16 22.08 3.14
CA ASP A 391 -18.94 21.65 1.96
C ASP A 391 -18.47 20.29 1.42
N LEU A 392 -17.20 19.93 1.62
CA LEU A 392 -16.62 18.66 1.19
C LEU A 392 -16.81 17.53 2.22
N MET A 393 -17.13 17.86 3.48
CA MET A 393 -17.33 16.91 4.58
C MET A 393 -18.31 15.76 4.27
N PRO A 394 -19.44 15.96 3.57
CA PRO A 394 -20.35 14.86 3.24
C PRO A 394 -19.77 13.80 2.29
N ILE A 395 -18.70 14.13 1.55
CA ILE A 395 -18.07 13.25 0.54
C ILE A 395 -16.73 12.70 1.04
N LEU A 396 -15.98 13.50 1.79
CA LEU A 396 -14.62 13.20 2.26
C LEU A 396 -14.53 12.97 3.77
N GLY A 397 -15.64 13.02 4.51
CA GLY A 397 -15.66 12.97 5.98
C GLY A 397 -15.28 11.63 6.61
N ASP A 398 -14.99 10.61 5.81
CA ASP A 398 -14.40 9.33 6.20
C ASP A 398 -12.90 9.24 5.84
N ASP A 399 -12.34 10.24 5.16
CA ASP A 399 -10.93 10.29 4.81
C ASP A 399 -10.12 10.94 5.94
N PRO A 400 -9.20 10.21 6.60
CA PRO A 400 -8.46 10.74 7.73
C PRO A 400 -7.55 11.92 7.36
N TYR A 401 -6.98 11.92 6.15
CA TYR A 401 -6.08 12.99 5.72
C TYR A 401 -6.86 14.28 5.46
N PHE A 402 -8.07 14.15 4.89
CA PHE A 402 -9.00 15.27 4.75
C PHE A 402 -9.41 15.85 6.11
N LEU A 403 -9.81 14.98 7.04
CA LEU A 403 -10.20 15.40 8.39
C LEU A 403 -9.05 16.10 9.12
N TYR A 404 -7.82 15.59 9.00
CA TYR A 404 -6.64 16.23 9.58
C TYR A 404 -6.41 17.63 8.99
N ASN A 405 -6.45 17.76 7.67
CA ASN A 405 -6.29 19.06 6.99
C ASN A 405 -7.38 20.05 7.42
N TYR A 406 -8.61 19.57 7.57
CA TYR A 406 -9.72 20.39 8.04
C TYR A 406 -9.52 20.85 9.49
N ALA A 407 -9.11 19.93 10.39
CA ALA A 407 -8.81 20.26 11.78
C ALA A 407 -7.69 21.30 11.90
N VAL A 408 -6.61 21.17 11.10
CA VAL A 408 -5.53 22.16 11.03
C VAL A 408 -6.03 23.52 10.55
N ALA A 409 -6.87 23.56 9.52
CA ALA A 409 -7.44 24.82 9.02
C ALA A 409 -8.34 25.51 10.06
N LEU A 410 -9.14 24.74 10.81
CA LEU A 410 -9.95 25.26 11.92
C LEU A 410 -9.08 25.77 13.08
N TYR A 411 -8.00 25.06 13.41
CA TYR A 411 -7.06 25.45 14.45
C TYR A 411 -6.36 26.78 14.10
N GLY A 412 -5.86 26.91 12.86
CA GLY A 412 -5.23 28.13 12.37
C GLY A 412 -6.15 29.36 12.37
N LYS A 413 -7.47 29.16 12.36
CA LYS A 413 -8.48 30.22 12.49
C LYS A 413 -8.84 30.56 13.94
N GLY A 414 -8.38 29.76 14.91
CA GLY A 414 -8.77 29.87 16.32
C GLY A 414 -10.13 29.25 16.65
N CYS A 415 -10.73 28.47 15.75
CA CYS A 415 -11.98 27.74 16.00
C CYS A 415 -11.67 26.46 16.80
N LEU A 416 -11.20 26.61 18.03
CA LEU A 416 -10.63 25.53 18.84
C LEU A 416 -11.59 24.35 19.06
N GLU A 417 -12.87 24.62 19.35
CA GLU A 417 -13.85 23.57 19.64
C GLU A 417 -14.20 22.74 18.39
N GLU A 418 -14.40 23.41 17.25
CA GLU A 418 -14.65 22.74 15.97
C GLU A 418 -13.41 21.94 15.54
N SER A 419 -12.21 22.52 15.71
CA SER A 419 -10.95 21.84 15.42
C SER A 419 -10.78 20.58 16.25
N LEU A 420 -11.04 20.66 17.57
CA LEU A 420 -10.98 19.50 18.46
C LEU A 420 -11.94 18.40 18.02
N ASN A 421 -13.19 18.75 17.71
CA ASN A 421 -14.19 17.77 17.27
C ASN A 421 -13.78 17.06 15.97
N VAL A 422 -13.28 17.80 14.98
CA VAL A 422 -12.81 17.21 13.72
C VAL A 422 -11.53 16.39 13.92
N ALA A 423 -10.61 16.83 14.78
CA ALA A 423 -9.39 16.09 15.12
C ALA A 423 -9.71 14.78 15.85
N LEU A 424 -10.67 14.78 16.78
CA LEU A 424 -11.14 13.58 17.46
C LEU A 424 -11.89 12.63 16.51
N GLN A 425 -12.66 13.16 15.55
CA GLN A 425 -13.24 12.35 14.47
C GLN A 425 -12.13 11.71 13.62
N CYS A 426 -11.12 12.48 13.21
CA CYS A 426 -9.94 11.98 12.50
C CYS A 426 -9.27 10.84 13.26
N ARG A 427 -9.17 10.97 14.59
CA ARG A 427 -8.52 10.01 15.48
C ARG A 427 -9.17 8.63 15.50
N THR A 428 -10.46 8.55 15.15
CA THR A 428 -11.18 7.27 15.00
C THR A 428 -10.71 6.46 13.78
N TYR A 429 -10.17 7.12 12.76
CA TYR A 429 -9.69 6.49 11.52
C TYR A 429 -8.16 6.39 11.45
N TRP A 430 -7.45 7.20 12.22
CA TRP A 430 -6.00 7.36 12.08
C TRP A 430 -5.33 7.66 13.42
N ALA A 431 -4.56 6.70 13.93
CA ALA A 431 -3.60 6.93 15.00
C ALA A 431 -2.31 7.45 14.40
N ASP A 432 -1.96 8.71 14.66
CA ASP A 432 -0.84 9.36 13.99
C ASP A 432 -0.08 10.32 14.90
N TYR A 433 1.24 10.31 14.75
CA TYR A 433 2.12 11.21 15.48
C TYR A 433 1.76 12.69 15.32
N ASP A 434 1.47 13.16 14.10
CA ASP A 434 1.21 14.58 13.83
C ASP A 434 -0.20 14.99 14.31
N LEU A 435 -1.16 14.06 14.25
CA LEU A 435 -2.48 14.26 14.83
C LEU A 435 -2.44 14.39 16.36
N GLU A 436 -1.62 13.58 17.05
CA GLU A 436 -1.43 13.71 18.50
C GLU A 436 -0.77 15.05 18.87
N LEU A 437 0.17 15.55 18.06
CA LEU A 437 0.72 16.89 18.25
C LEU A 437 -0.33 17.99 18.09
N LEU A 438 -1.19 17.89 17.07
CA LEU A 438 -2.28 18.83 16.85
C LEU A 438 -3.28 18.83 18.01
N LEU A 439 -3.69 17.64 18.49
CA LEU A 439 -4.56 17.52 19.67
C LEU A 439 -3.92 18.17 20.90
N GLY A 440 -2.62 17.92 21.13
CA GLY A 440 -1.90 18.55 22.22
C GLY A 440 -1.88 20.08 22.13
N ASP A 441 -1.66 20.62 20.92
CA ASP A 441 -1.68 22.07 20.65
C ASP A 441 -3.07 22.68 20.91
N ILE A 442 -4.15 22.01 20.45
CA ILE A 442 -5.53 22.47 20.67
C ILE A 442 -5.86 22.49 22.18
N TYR A 443 -5.55 21.43 22.92
CA TYR A 443 -5.79 21.39 24.37
C TYR A 443 -4.96 22.42 25.13
N LEU A 444 -3.71 22.65 24.71
CA LEU A 444 -2.85 23.65 25.32
C LEU A 444 -3.46 25.06 25.20
N ASP A 445 -4.01 25.40 24.04
CA ASP A 445 -4.65 26.69 23.80
C ASP A 445 -6.05 26.82 24.42
N LYS A 446 -6.69 25.69 24.74
CA LYS A 446 -7.86 25.62 25.64
C LYS A 446 -7.50 25.72 27.14
N ASN A 447 -6.22 25.79 27.48
CA ASN A 447 -5.68 25.74 28.84
C ASN A 447 -5.92 24.41 29.59
N GLU A 448 -6.10 23.32 28.85
CA GLU A 448 -6.24 21.96 29.38
C GLU A 448 -4.87 21.27 29.39
N HIS A 449 -4.01 21.69 30.31
CA HIS A 449 -2.59 21.32 30.32
C HIS A 449 -2.32 19.81 30.50
N ILE A 450 -3.16 19.10 31.26
CA ILE A 450 -3.01 17.66 31.51
C ILE A 450 -3.21 16.87 30.21
N GLU A 451 -4.28 17.18 29.47
CA GLU A 451 -4.57 16.53 28.19
C GLU A 451 -3.51 16.87 27.15
N ALA A 452 -3.09 18.14 27.10
CA ALA A 452 -2.01 18.57 26.20
C ALA A 452 -0.72 17.77 26.43
N GLU A 453 -0.28 17.65 27.69
CA GLU A 453 0.89 16.86 28.05
C GLU A 453 0.74 15.38 27.68
N SER A 454 -0.43 14.79 27.96
CA SER A 454 -0.76 13.40 27.62
C SER A 454 -0.58 13.12 26.13
N HIS A 455 -1.15 13.96 25.27
CA HIS A 455 -1.03 13.87 23.82
C HIS A 455 0.42 14.04 23.33
N TYR A 456 1.17 15.01 23.85
CA TYR A 456 2.58 15.15 23.50
C TYR A 456 3.45 13.96 23.95
N ARG A 457 3.19 13.41 25.15
CA ARG A 457 3.89 12.21 25.63
C ARG A 457 3.58 11.01 24.75
N LYS A 458 2.32 10.85 24.36
CA LYS A 458 1.90 9.79 23.45
C LYS A 458 2.61 9.90 22.10
N ALA A 459 2.66 11.09 21.50
CA ALA A 459 3.44 11.35 20.29
C ALA A 459 4.94 11.03 20.48
N SER A 460 5.51 11.33 21.65
CA SER A 460 6.90 10.99 21.98
C SER A 460 7.14 9.48 21.99
N PHE A 461 6.20 8.68 22.48
CA PHE A 461 6.30 7.22 22.48
C PHE A 461 5.96 6.60 21.12
N MET A 462 5.08 7.21 20.34
CA MET A 462 4.82 6.82 18.95
C MET A 462 6.11 6.86 18.12
N CYS A 463 6.88 7.95 18.23
CA CYS A 463 8.12 8.16 17.47
C CYS A 463 9.25 8.66 18.37
N PRO A 464 9.90 7.78 19.17
CA PRO A 464 10.91 8.20 20.16
C PRO A 464 12.11 8.91 19.58
N SER A 465 12.42 8.75 18.29
CA SER A 465 13.53 9.45 17.65
C SER A 465 13.26 10.94 17.40
N ARG A 466 12.00 11.41 17.47
CA ARG A 466 11.60 12.80 17.19
C ARG A 466 11.73 13.70 18.42
N PHE A 467 12.22 14.92 18.23
CA PHE A 467 12.49 15.89 19.32
C PHE A 467 11.31 16.83 19.59
N THR A 468 10.45 17.07 18.59
CA THR A 468 9.32 18.01 18.69
C THR A 468 8.40 17.75 19.88
N PRO A 469 7.99 16.50 20.22
CA PRO A 469 7.05 16.29 21.33
C PRO A 469 7.68 16.67 22.68
N LEU A 470 8.97 16.38 22.87
CA LEU A 470 9.70 16.78 24.09
C LEU A 470 9.80 18.30 24.19
N TYR A 471 10.07 18.98 23.07
CA TYR A 471 10.11 20.43 23.02
C TYR A 471 8.74 21.08 23.33
N LYS A 472 7.65 20.45 22.89
CA LYS A 472 6.27 20.87 23.21
C LYS A 472 5.96 20.71 24.70
N ILE A 473 6.34 19.59 25.32
CA ILE A 473 6.22 19.38 26.78
C ILE A 473 7.06 20.42 27.55
N TYR A 474 8.30 20.65 27.12
CA TYR A 474 9.16 21.69 27.71
C TYR A 474 8.51 23.09 27.65
N SER A 475 7.94 23.44 26.50
CA SER A 475 7.25 24.72 26.29
C SER A 475 5.98 24.84 27.13
N LEU A 476 5.24 23.73 27.33
CA LEU A 476 4.10 23.65 28.24
C LEU A 476 4.52 23.97 29.68
N TYR A 477 5.56 23.29 30.21
CA TYR A 477 6.04 23.56 31.57
C TYR A 477 6.51 24.99 31.77
N ARG A 478 7.16 25.57 30.76
CA ARG A 478 7.51 26.99 30.77
C ARG A 478 6.28 27.91 30.82
N ARG A 479 5.23 27.60 30.06
CA ARG A 479 3.99 28.39 30.01
C ARG A 479 3.26 28.39 31.36
N ILE A 480 3.25 27.26 32.06
CA ILE A 480 2.58 27.14 33.38
C ILE A 480 3.47 27.59 34.56
N GLY A 481 4.75 27.88 34.32
CA GLY A 481 5.70 28.32 35.34
C GLY A 481 6.33 27.20 36.17
N ASP A 482 6.22 25.94 35.76
CA ASP A 482 6.90 24.82 36.43
C ASP A 482 8.38 24.76 36.03
N GLY A 483 9.18 25.58 36.71
CA GLY A 483 10.61 25.70 36.43
C GLY A 483 11.42 24.42 36.69
N LYS A 484 10.92 23.50 37.51
CA LYS A 484 11.59 22.24 37.85
C LYS A 484 11.43 21.25 36.70
N GLU A 485 10.19 20.97 36.30
CA GLU A 485 9.89 20.04 35.20
C GLU A 485 10.38 20.59 33.85
N ALA A 486 10.33 21.90 33.64
CA ALA A 486 10.94 22.53 32.47
C ALA A 486 12.46 22.29 32.40
N THR A 487 13.18 22.41 33.51
CA THR A 487 14.63 22.16 33.54
C THR A 487 14.94 20.67 33.32
N ALA A 488 14.14 19.77 33.90
CA ALA A 488 14.28 18.33 33.67
C ALA A 488 14.08 17.95 32.20
N MET A 489 13.05 18.51 31.54
CA MET A 489 12.83 18.28 30.11
C MET A 489 13.91 18.90 29.23
N ALA A 490 14.44 20.07 29.62
CA ALA A 490 15.55 20.69 28.92
C ALA A 490 16.79 19.78 28.91
N GLN A 491 17.17 19.21 30.06
CA GLN A 491 18.27 18.26 30.16
C GLN A 491 18.03 17.03 29.28
N LEU A 492 16.84 16.44 29.37
CA LEU A 492 16.44 15.29 28.55
C LEU A 492 16.59 15.58 27.04
N ILE A 493 16.17 16.75 26.57
CA ILE A 493 16.30 17.17 25.17
C ILE A 493 17.77 17.28 24.75
N LEU A 494 18.62 17.87 25.60
CA LEU A 494 20.03 18.10 25.26
C LEU A 494 20.82 16.79 25.20
N GLU A 495 20.56 15.87 26.13
CA GLU A 495 21.22 14.57 26.24
C GLU A 495 20.72 13.54 25.22
N LYS A 496 19.49 13.70 24.72
CA LYS A 496 18.90 12.75 23.78
C LYS A 496 19.78 12.54 22.52
N PRO A 497 20.06 11.27 22.13
CA PRO A 497 20.83 10.96 20.94
C PRO A 497 20.08 11.32 19.66
N ILE A 498 20.82 11.77 18.65
CA ILE A 498 20.28 12.19 17.36
C ILE A 498 20.40 11.04 16.36
N LYS A 499 19.27 10.57 15.83
CA LYS A 499 19.24 9.52 14.78
C LYS A 499 19.69 10.08 13.42
N ILE A 500 19.06 11.18 13.01
CA ILE A 500 19.30 11.87 11.74
C ILE A 500 19.31 13.36 12.07
N GLN A 501 20.42 14.02 11.74
CA GLN A 501 20.57 15.46 11.96
C GLN A 501 19.55 16.24 11.11
N SER A 502 18.93 17.26 11.69
CA SER A 502 17.99 18.14 10.97
C SER A 502 17.96 19.54 11.57
N ASN A 503 17.61 20.52 10.74
CA ASN A 503 17.49 21.93 11.16
C ASN A 503 16.52 22.11 12.34
N THR A 504 15.45 21.31 12.40
CA THR A 504 14.50 21.33 13.52
C THR A 504 15.16 20.92 14.84
N ILE A 505 16.04 19.90 14.82
CA ILE A 505 16.76 19.47 16.02
C ILE A 505 17.77 20.52 16.45
N ASP A 506 18.49 21.13 15.50
CA ASP A 506 19.43 22.22 15.79
C ASP A 506 18.73 23.42 16.43
N PHE A 507 17.58 23.82 15.86
CA PHE A 507 16.74 24.87 16.41
C PHE A 507 16.29 24.55 17.83
N ILE A 508 15.74 23.34 18.07
CA ILE A 508 15.25 22.91 19.39
C ILE A 508 16.39 22.95 20.41
N LYS A 509 17.54 22.32 20.12
CA LYS A 509 18.67 22.29 21.07
C LYS A 509 19.24 23.68 21.32
N ALA A 510 19.35 24.52 20.29
CA ALA A 510 19.83 25.90 20.46
C ALA A 510 18.87 26.75 21.29
N GLN A 511 17.56 26.63 21.09
CA GLN A 511 16.56 27.34 21.87
C GLN A 511 16.61 26.92 23.35
N VAL A 512 16.62 25.62 23.62
CA VAL A 512 16.67 25.08 24.98
C VAL A 512 17.94 25.50 25.71
N ARG A 513 19.12 25.51 25.05
CA ARG A 513 20.37 26.02 25.66
C ARG A 513 20.27 27.49 26.05
N ARG A 514 19.82 28.34 25.12
CA ARG A 514 19.65 29.79 25.37
C ARG A 514 18.72 30.05 26.55
N ASP A 515 17.63 29.31 26.64
CA ASP A 515 16.67 29.47 27.73
C ASP A 515 17.24 29.05 29.11
N LEU A 516 18.16 28.09 29.14
CA LEU A 516 18.84 27.66 30.39
C LEU A 516 19.94 28.64 30.81
N GLU A 517 20.60 29.30 29.86
CA GLU A 517 21.65 30.31 30.11
C GLU A 517 21.09 31.67 30.58
N LEU A 518 19.81 31.95 30.31
CA LEU A 518 19.12 33.19 30.67
C LEU A 518 18.39 33.12 32.04
N LYS A 519 18.53 32.00 32.77
CA LYS A 519 18.12 31.85 34.18
C LYS A 519 19.30 32.15 35.09
#